data_AF-A0A3M8FNV7-F1
#
_entry.id   AF-A0A3M8FNV7-F1
#
_cell.length_a   1.000
_cell.length_b   1.000
_cell.length_c   1.000
_cell.angle_alpha   90.00
_cell.angle_beta   90.00
_cell.angle_gamma   90.00
#
_symmetry.space_group_name_H-M   'P 1'
#
loop_
_entity.id
_entity.type
_entity.pdbx_description
1 polymer ?
#
loop_
_entity_poly.entity_id
_entity_poly.type
_entity_poly.pdbx_seq_one_letter_code
_entity_poly.pdbx_strand_id
1 'polypeptide(L)'
;MISKILKVLKPKSSLRKYNSLTVDSFFNLSESEQKAVCQRLTPYKPNEWDIFKAVEKKFIDDYGDQEAVSEVFCGLAPGVGPYNSINVTILKAKKRVNLPKHYLGFPVLKHFLREK
;
A
#
# COMPACT_ATOMS: atom_id res chain seq x y z
N MET A 1 -34.94 -13.63 -30.08
CA MET A 1 -33.55 -14.15 -30.09
C MET A 1 -32.63 -13.04 -30.55
N ILE A 2 -31.86 -12.44 -29.63
CA ILE A 2 -30.37 -12.45 -29.60
C ILE A 2 -29.80 -11.68 -30.81
N SER A 3 -29.11 -10.54 -30.69
CA SER A 3 -27.99 -10.30 -29.79
C SER A 3 -27.70 -8.79 -29.63
N LYS A 4 -27.63 -8.31 -28.39
CA LYS A 4 -27.02 -7.02 -28.03
C LYS A 4 -25.50 -7.18 -28.14
N ILE A 5 -24.90 -6.64 -29.20
CA ILE A 5 -23.44 -6.48 -29.26
C ILE A 5 -23.08 -5.25 -28.40
N LEU A 6 -22.91 -5.48 -27.09
CA LEU A 6 -22.21 -4.56 -26.22
C LEU A 6 -20.75 -4.51 -26.68
N LYS A 7 -20.38 -3.45 -27.40
CA LYS A 7 -18.98 -3.09 -27.61
C LYS A 7 -18.37 -2.80 -26.24
N VAL A 8 -17.70 -3.80 -25.68
CA VAL A 8 -16.83 -3.64 -24.51
C VAL A 8 -15.72 -2.67 -24.93
N LEU A 9 -15.89 -1.41 -24.55
CA LEU A 9 -14.83 -0.42 -24.54
C LEU A 9 -13.73 -0.96 -23.62
N LYS A 10 -12.72 -1.60 -24.19
CA LYS A 10 -11.48 -1.88 -23.48
C LYS A 10 -10.97 -0.52 -22.98
N PRO A 11 -10.76 -0.31 -21.67
CA PRO A 11 -10.08 0.90 -21.24
C PRO A 11 -8.72 0.87 -21.92
N LYS A 12 -8.46 1.90 -22.74
CA LYS A 12 -7.10 2.20 -23.22
C LYS A 12 -6.29 2.43 -21.95
N SER A 13 -5.62 1.39 -21.45
CA SER A 13 -4.57 1.56 -20.48
C SER A 13 -3.49 2.35 -21.18
N SER A 14 -3.56 3.67 -21.07
CA SER A 14 -2.38 4.51 -21.19
C SER A 14 -1.49 4.11 -20.03
N LEU A 15 -0.78 3.01 -20.19
CA LEU A 15 0.48 2.75 -19.51
C LEU A 15 1.40 3.87 -19.98
N ARG A 16 1.21 5.07 -19.42
CA ARG A 16 2.28 6.05 -19.30
C ARG A 16 3.43 5.21 -18.75
N LYS A 17 4.50 5.10 -19.52
CA LYS A 17 5.80 4.72 -18.96
C LYS A 17 6.01 5.74 -17.85
N TYR A 18 5.75 5.35 -16.60
CA TYR A 18 6.02 6.16 -15.43
C TYR A 18 7.55 6.23 -15.34
N ASN A 19 8.14 7.08 -16.18
CA ASN A 19 9.52 7.47 -16.04
C ASN A 19 9.60 8.14 -14.66
N SER A 20 10.21 7.41 -13.72
CA SER A 20 10.40 7.77 -12.30
C SER A 20 9.19 8.45 -11.65
N LEU A 21 8.24 7.66 -11.14
CA LEU A 21 7.22 8.19 -10.24
C LEU A 21 7.90 8.81 -9.00
N THR A 22 7.47 10.01 -8.63
CA THR A 22 7.93 10.74 -7.45
C THR A 22 6.91 10.62 -6.31
N VAL A 23 7.30 11.01 -5.09
CA VAL A 23 6.38 11.08 -3.94
C VAL A 23 5.18 11.97 -4.25
N ASP A 24 5.38 13.21 -4.67
CA ASP A 24 4.28 14.15 -4.91
C ASP A 24 3.32 13.64 -6.00
N SER A 25 3.87 13.07 -7.07
CA SER A 25 3.03 12.53 -8.14
C SER A 25 2.22 11.32 -7.69
N PHE A 26 2.78 10.45 -6.84
CA PHE A 26 2.04 9.31 -6.26
C PHE A 26 0.90 9.77 -5.35
N PHE A 27 1.13 10.78 -4.51
CA PHE A 27 0.13 11.27 -3.55
C PHE A 27 -1.03 11.99 -4.24
N ASN A 28 -0.81 12.54 -5.43
CA ASN A 28 -1.85 13.19 -6.25
C ASN A 28 -2.64 12.21 -7.13
N LEU A 29 -2.27 10.92 -7.17
CA LEU A 29 -3.06 9.90 -7.87
C LEU A 29 -4.39 9.65 -7.16
N SER A 30 -5.40 9.24 -7.92
CA SER A 30 -6.64 8.72 -7.32
C SER A 30 -6.41 7.41 -6.57
N GLU A 31 -7.29 7.05 -5.63
CA GLU A 31 -7.15 5.81 -4.84
C GLU A 31 -7.05 4.55 -5.73
N SER A 32 -7.79 4.51 -6.84
CA SER A 32 -7.76 3.40 -7.78
C SER A 32 -6.42 3.32 -8.53
N GLU A 33 -5.84 4.46 -8.89
CA GLU A 33 -4.50 4.54 -9.49
C GLU A 33 -3.42 4.17 -8.49
N GLN A 34 -3.50 4.64 -7.24
CA GLN A 34 -2.58 4.26 -6.17
C GLN A 34 -2.57 2.74 -5.96
N LYS A 35 -3.74 2.09 -5.91
CA LYS A 35 -3.86 0.63 -5.82
C LYS A 35 -3.23 -0.10 -7.02
N ALA A 36 -3.37 0.45 -8.23
CA ALA A 36 -2.81 -0.14 -9.42
C ALA A 36 -1.29 0.03 -9.52
N VAL A 37 -0.78 1.16 -9.02
CA VAL A 37 0.63 1.54 -9.10
C VAL A 37 1.45 0.94 -7.98
N CYS A 38 0.90 0.85 -6.76
CA CYS A 38 1.65 0.41 -5.57
C CYS A 38 2.32 -0.97 -5.78
N GLN A 39 1.68 -1.92 -6.46
CA GLN A 39 2.24 -3.25 -6.72
C GLN A 39 3.26 -3.31 -7.86
N ARG A 40 3.46 -2.20 -8.58
CA ARG A 40 4.47 -2.07 -9.62
C ARG A 40 5.71 -1.34 -9.14
N LEU A 41 5.63 -0.69 -7.97
CA LEU A 41 6.77 -0.06 -7.32
C LEU A 41 7.77 -1.14 -6.86
N THR A 42 9.04 -0.80 -6.90
CA THR A 42 10.13 -1.63 -6.43
C THR A 42 10.92 -0.88 -5.35
N PRO A 43 11.14 -1.49 -4.17
CA PRO A 43 11.97 -0.89 -3.14
C PRO A 43 13.46 -0.83 -3.52
N TYR A 44 13.87 -1.47 -4.62
CA TYR A 44 15.25 -1.51 -5.09
C TYR A 44 15.67 -0.29 -5.93
N LYS A 45 14.72 0.60 -6.27
CA LYS A 45 15.02 1.86 -6.95
C LYS A 45 14.93 3.01 -5.95
N PRO A 46 15.98 3.84 -5.80
CA PRO A 46 16.00 4.92 -4.80
C PRO A 46 14.78 5.86 -4.85
N ASN A 47 14.39 6.30 -6.05
CA ASN A 47 13.25 7.22 -6.22
C ASN A 47 11.90 6.59 -5.86
N GLU A 48 11.76 5.27 -6.03
CA GLU A 48 10.53 4.56 -5.67
C GLU A 48 10.54 4.22 -4.18
N TRP A 49 11.71 3.96 -3.58
CA TRP A 49 11.88 3.78 -2.14
C TRP A 49 11.40 4.99 -1.33
N ASP A 50 11.65 6.21 -1.84
CA ASP A 50 11.15 7.45 -1.22
C ASP A 50 9.62 7.45 -1.08
N ILE A 51 8.89 6.82 -2.01
CA ILE A 51 7.43 6.68 -1.93
C ILE A 51 7.04 5.78 -0.76
N PHE A 52 7.70 4.63 -0.60
CA PHE A 52 7.44 3.74 0.54
C PHE A 52 7.68 4.47 1.86
N LYS A 53 8.76 5.25 1.97
CA LYS A 53 9.08 6.01 3.19
C LYS A 53 8.14 7.18 3.45
N ALA A 54 7.69 7.88 2.42
CA ALA A 54 6.67 8.90 2.57
C ALA A 54 5.33 8.29 3.05
N VAL A 55 4.93 7.14 2.50
CA VAL A 55 3.71 6.43 2.90
C VAL A 55 3.83 5.89 4.33
N GLU A 56 4.96 5.28 4.69
CA GLU A 56 5.26 4.81 6.05
C GLU A 56 5.15 5.95 7.06
N LYS A 57 5.84 7.06 6.81
CA LYS A 57 5.79 8.24 7.67
C LYS A 57 4.35 8.74 7.83
N LYS A 58 3.62 8.90 6.73
CA LYS A 58 2.25 9.40 6.80
C LYS A 58 1.31 8.45 7.56
N PHE A 59 1.49 7.14 7.41
CA PHE A 59 0.73 6.17 8.17
C PHE A 59 1.04 6.25 9.68
N ILE A 60 2.31 6.43 10.06
CA ILE A 60 2.71 6.64 11.44
C ILE A 60 2.09 7.94 11.99
N ASP A 61 2.11 9.03 11.23
CA ASP A 61 1.50 10.29 11.63
C ASP A 61 -0.02 10.14 11.85
N ASP A 62 -0.71 9.37 11.01
CA ASP A 62 -2.17 9.21 11.06
C ASP A 62 -2.64 8.13 12.08
N TYR A 63 -1.84 7.09 12.35
CA TYR A 63 -2.26 5.90 13.12
C TYR A 63 -1.25 5.37 14.16
N GLY A 64 -0.01 5.88 14.17
CA GLY A 64 1.11 5.34 14.95
C GLY A 64 1.04 5.61 16.45
N ASP A 65 0.28 6.63 16.88
CA ASP A 65 0.13 6.99 18.31
C ASP A 65 -0.78 6.01 19.10
N GLN A 66 -1.27 4.95 18.46
CA GLN A 66 -2.02 3.91 19.15
C GLN A 66 -1.07 3.07 20.01
N GLU A 67 -1.30 3.01 21.34
CA GLU A 67 -0.51 2.25 22.32
C GLU A 67 -0.17 0.80 21.89
N ALA A 68 -1.04 0.19 21.09
CA ALA A 68 -0.89 -1.18 20.61
C ALA A 68 0.04 -1.34 19.40
N VAL A 69 0.35 -0.26 18.68
CA VAL A 69 1.23 -0.25 17.51
C VAL A 69 2.66 -0.13 17.99
N SER A 70 3.46 -1.17 17.76
CA SER A 70 4.88 -1.21 18.15
C SER A 70 5.77 -0.69 17.03
N GLU A 71 5.50 -1.14 15.80
CA GLU A 71 6.34 -0.85 14.63
C GLU A 71 5.47 -0.75 13.39
N VAL A 72 5.89 0.10 12.45
CA VAL A 72 5.29 0.24 11.12
C VAL A 72 6.41 0.18 10.09
N PHE A 73 6.21 -0.63 9.05
CA PHE A 73 7.13 -0.74 7.93
C PHE A 73 6.37 -0.79 6.61
N CYS A 74 6.68 0.10 5.66
CA CYS A 74 6.13 0.03 4.30
C CYS A 74 7.17 -0.58 3.34
N GLY A 75 6.79 -1.68 2.68
CA GLY A 75 7.71 -2.40 1.80
C GLY A 75 7.16 -3.78 1.42
N LEU A 76 8.04 -4.72 1.10
CA LEU A 76 7.64 -6.08 0.77
C LEU A 76 7.16 -6.82 2.04
N ALA A 77 6.00 -7.46 1.95
CA ALA A 77 5.46 -8.27 3.03
C ALA A 77 6.38 -9.46 3.37
N PRO A 78 6.70 -9.70 4.66
CA PRO A 78 7.39 -10.92 5.05
C PRO A 78 6.43 -12.12 4.96
N GLY A 79 6.80 -13.15 4.19
CA GLY A 79 6.18 -14.49 4.25
C GLY A 79 5.06 -14.84 3.26
N VAL A 80 4.46 -13.88 2.53
CA VAL A 80 3.41 -14.18 1.52
C VAL A 80 3.74 -13.52 0.18
N GLY A 81 4.71 -14.07 -0.54
CA GLY A 81 5.15 -13.57 -1.85
C GLY A 81 5.64 -12.12 -1.85
N PRO A 82 6.29 -11.65 -2.92
CA PRO A 82 6.70 -10.25 -3.02
C PRO A 82 5.49 -9.38 -3.37
N TYR A 83 4.80 -8.89 -2.34
CA TYR A 83 3.70 -7.94 -2.47
C TYR A 83 3.97 -6.72 -1.58
N ASN A 84 3.74 -5.52 -2.11
CA ASN A 84 4.02 -4.26 -1.42
C ASN A 84 2.90 -3.91 -0.43
N SER A 85 3.21 -3.84 0.86
CA SER A 85 2.25 -3.61 1.93
C SER A 85 2.77 -2.65 3.00
N ILE A 86 1.85 -2.16 3.83
CA ILE A 86 2.19 -1.58 5.14
C ILE A 86 2.08 -2.70 6.17
N ASN A 87 3.18 -3.00 6.83
CA ASN A 87 3.29 -4.03 7.84
C ASN A 87 3.28 -3.35 9.21
N VAL A 88 2.31 -3.70 10.04
CA VAL A 88 2.13 -3.09 11.36
C VAL A 88 2.27 -4.17 12.42
N THR A 89 3.26 -4.01 13.29
CA THR A 89 3.48 -4.90 14.43
C THR A 89 2.60 -4.47 15.58
N ILE A 90 1.77 -5.39 16.08
CA ILE A 90 0.79 -5.17 17.13
C ILE A 90 1.19 -5.95 18.39
N LEU A 91 1.21 -5.25 19.53
CA LEU A 91 1.44 -5.87 20.84
C LEU A 91 0.22 -6.71 21.24
N LYS A 92 0.42 -8.01 21.47
CA LYS A 92 -0.65 -9.01 21.72
C LYS A 92 -1.52 -8.69 22.94
N ALA A 93 -0.98 -7.96 23.92
CA ALA A 93 -1.70 -7.53 25.13
C ALA A 93 -2.81 -6.50 24.86
N LYS A 94 -2.81 -5.85 23.68
CA LYS A 94 -3.76 -4.78 23.33
C LYS A 94 -4.62 -5.18 22.13
N LYS A 95 -5.80 -5.74 22.40
CA LYS A 95 -6.67 -6.43 21.40
C LYS A 95 -7.33 -5.53 20.35
N ARG A 96 -7.33 -4.20 20.48
CA ARG A 96 -8.12 -3.33 19.59
C ARG A 96 -7.26 -2.22 19.02
N VAL A 97 -6.84 -2.42 17.76
CA VAL A 97 -6.17 -1.40 16.95
C VAL A 97 -7.06 -1.09 15.76
N ASN A 98 -7.48 0.17 15.66
CA ASN A 98 -8.29 0.63 14.56
C ASN A 98 -7.37 1.07 13.42
N LEU A 99 -7.09 0.14 12.52
CA LEU A 99 -6.28 0.37 11.32
C LEU A 99 -7.12 0.09 10.09
N PRO A 100 -6.99 0.91 9.02
CA PRO A 100 -7.69 0.66 7.79
C PRO A 100 -7.18 -0.61 7.12
N LYS A 101 -7.98 -1.23 6.25
CA LYS A 101 -7.54 -2.41 5.47
C LYS A 101 -6.54 -2.05 4.37
N HIS A 102 -6.66 -0.83 3.85
CA HIS A 102 -5.79 -0.26 2.82
C HIS A 102 -5.52 1.20 3.16
N TYR A 103 -4.36 1.70 2.77
CA TYR A 103 -3.94 3.08 2.96
C TYR A 103 -3.04 3.50 1.81
N LEU A 104 -3.42 4.59 1.12
CA LEU A 104 -2.73 5.08 -0.09
C LEU A 104 -2.43 3.97 -1.12
N GLY A 105 -3.39 3.06 -1.31
CA GLY A 105 -3.26 1.93 -2.23
C GLY A 105 -2.53 0.70 -1.68
N PHE A 106 -1.78 0.80 -0.58
CA PHE A 106 -1.12 -0.33 0.07
C PHE A 106 -2.10 -1.04 1.02
N PRO A 107 -2.22 -2.38 1.02
CA PRO A 107 -2.92 -3.07 2.08
C PRO A 107 -2.11 -3.02 3.37
N VAL A 108 -2.83 -3.05 4.47
CA VAL A 108 -2.29 -2.98 5.82
C VAL A 108 -2.35 -4.36 6.45
N LEU A 109 -1.19 -4.95 6.71
CA LEU A 109 -1.03 -6.26 7.33
C LEU A 109 -0.68 -6.11 8.79
N LYS A 110 -1.35 -6.86 9.65
CA LYS A 110 -1.15 -6.84 11.11
C LYS A 110 -0.35 -8.06 11.51
N HIS A 111 0.80 -7.85 12.13
CA HIS A 111 1.68 -8.89 12.65
C HIS A 111 1.64 -8.85 14.18
N PHE A 112 1.20 -9.93 14.82
CA PHE A 112 1.09 -9.97 16.28
C PHE A 112 2.34 -10.59 16.89
N LEU A 113 3.04 -9.85 17.74
CA LEU A 113 4.19 -10.38 18.49
C LEU A 113 3.74 -11.52 19.40
N ARG A 114 4.31 -12.72 19.21
CA ARG A 114 4.17 -13.83 20.17
C ARG A 114 5.31 -13.70 21.18
N GLU A 115 4.98 -13.64 22.47
CA GLU A 115 5.95 -13.85 23.54
C GLU A 115 6.60 -15.24 23.33
N LYS A 116 7.92 -15.29 23.41
CA LYS A 116 8.70 -16.54 23.44
C LYS A 116 8.71 -17.10 24.86
#